data_AF-A0A8S4B2L0-F1
#
_entry.id   AF-A0A8S4B2L0-F1
#
_cell.length_a   1.000
_cell.length_b   1.000
_cell.length_c   1.000
_cell.angle_alpha   90.00
_cell.angle_beta   90.00
_cell.angle_gamma   90.00
#
_symmetry.space_group_name_H-M   'P 1'
#
loop_
_entity.id
_entity.type
_entity.pdbx_description
1 polymer ?
#
loop_
_entity_poly.entity_id
_entity_poly.type
_entity_poly.pdbx_seq_one_letter_code
_entity_poly.pdbx_strand_id
1 'polypeptide(L)'
;MGHPNVPLSYKHARAHRDRHISGRPQPYTANDNLNNALGAIRVLGVELIEDELKPHLNTVMANIKERKKGAAEQVVISGILPILALSLRSRGPLTLLTAKLVAELAKESVVRKGFGDAGLVTALLSLLTSTNEELLIHAARAISRMSYDSPRQQELLLRRGAVPRFVAILLRFPDKEALEEACLQALCNLSGMGVAEEAGMIWERGAPMRPGESVFHGVSPHTCGFASSVTLVRVSQWGPGQYEVSIEDFQRCSSSFWNLHGNKRAARWSPFFSSGSFSNFFKGIKFSTRNVPSTRSLKTRVFHTFL
;
A
#
# COMPACT_ATOMS: atom_id res chain seq x y z
N MET A 1 -62.10 47.99 42.00
CA MET A 1 -61.10 47.39 42.92
C MET A 1 -59.77 47.32 42.20
N GLY A 2 -58.69 47.85 42.80
CA GLY A 2 -57.30 47.59 42.39
C GLY A 2 -56.63 48.60 41.45
N HIS A 3 -56.22 49.74 42.01
CA HIS A 3 -55.25 50.73 41.51
C HIS A 3 -53.78 50.18 41.47
N PRO A 4 -52.74 50.94 41.07
CA PRO A 4 -52.28 51.21 39.70
C PRO A 4 -50.74 51.02 39.59
N ASN A 5 -50.11 51.42 38.47
CA ASN A 5 -48.86 52.23 38.43
C ASN A 5 -48.08 52.08 37.10
N VAL A 6 -48.42 53.00 36.19
CA VAL A 6 -47.57 53.92 35.38
C VAL A 6 -46.19 54.24 36.05
N PRO A 7 -45.17 54.90 35.41
CA PRO A 7 -45.04 55.34 34.00
C PRO A 7 -43.65 55.18 33.31
N LEU A 8 -43.71 55.32 31.97
CA LEU A 8 -42.90 56.17 31.06
C LEU A 8 -41.43 56.48 31.42
N SER A 9 -40.51 56.34 30.45
CA SER A 9 -40.03 57.52 29.70
C SER A 9 -39.15 57.17 28.49
N TYR A 10 -39.29 58.03 27.50
CA TYR A 10 -38.68 58.11 26.18
C TYR A 10 -37.17 58.38 26.21
N LYS A 11 -36.47 58.09 25.09
CA LYS A 11 -35.79 59.11 24.26
C LYS A 11 -35.15 58.53 22.99
N HIS A 12 -35.48 59.13 21.86
CA HIS A 12 -34.81 59.03 20.57
C HIS A 12 -33.49 59.81 20.56
N ALA A 13 -32.48 59.36 19.80
CA ALA A 13 -31.58 60.24 19.03
C ALA A 13 -30.76 59.45 17.98
N ARG A 14 -30.47 60.14 16.87
CA ARG A 14 -29.90 59.69 15.58
C ARG A 14 -28.36 59.56 15.55
N ALA A 15 -27.92 58.67 14.64
CA ALA A 15 -26.83 58.77 13.65
C ALA A 15 -25.39 59.14 14.05
N HIS A 16 -24.41 58.30 13.65
CA HIS A 16 -23.24 58.73 12.87
C HIS A 16 -22.47 57.54 12.23
N ARG A 17 -21.98 57.77 10.99
CA ARG A 17 -21.00 56.93 10.26
C ARG A 17 -19.67 56.89 11.01
N ASP A 18 -18.92 55.78 10.94
CA ASP A 18 -17.51 55.87 10.48
C ASP A 18 -16.89 54.56 9.98
N ARG A 19 -15.91 54.73 9.09
CA ARG A 19 -15.16 53.72 8.32
C ARG A 19 -13.95 53.15 9.08
N HIS A 20 -13.48 52.02 8.55
CA HIS A 20 -12.12 51.44 8.63
C HIS A 20 -11.68 50.69 9.89
N ILE A 21 -11.36 49.39 9.71
CA ILE A 21 -10.09 48.68 10.03
C ILE A 21 -10.13 47.39 9.18
N SER A 22 -9.56 47.37 7.97
CA SER A 22 -8.19 46.94 7.61
C SER A 22 -7.77 45.56 8.15
N GLY A 23 -7.65 44.62 7.20
CA GLY A 23 -6.51 43.70 7.13
C GLY A 23 -6.39 42.62 8.21
N ARG A 24 -7.31 41.66 8.24
CA ARG A 24 -6.96 40.32 8.73
C ARG A 24 -6.80 39.43 7.51
N PRO A 25 -5.60 38.88 7.21
CA PRO A 25 -5.52 37.78 6.26
C PRO A 25 -6.47 36.71 6.76
N GLN A 26 -7.47 36.35 5.95
CA GLN A 26 -8.18 35.10 6.18
C GLN A 26 -7.11 34.01 6.34
N PRO A 27 -7.24 33.09 7.31
CA PRO A 27 -6.28 32.02 7.43
C PRO A 27 -6.24 31.31 6.09
N TYR A 28 -5.10 31.39 5.39
CA TYR A 28 -4.87 30.68 4.13
C TYR A 28 -5.25 29.23 4.39
N THR A 29 -6.40 28.79 3.89
CA THR A 29 -6.88 27.47 4.28
C THR A 29 -6.01 26.46 3.57
N ALA A 30 -5.54 25.44 4.29
CA ALA A 30 -4.66 24.43 3.71
C ALA A 30 -5.27 23.75 2.47
N ASN A 31 -6.60 23.77 2.35
CA ASN A 31 -7.34 23.26 1.19
C ASN A 31 -7.21 24.14 -0.06
N ASP A 32 -7.05 25.46 0.07
CA ASP A 32 -6.90 26.34 -1.09
C ASP A 32 -5.61 26.03 -1.84
N ASN A 33 -4.51 25.75 -1.11
CA ASN A 33 -3.25 25.35 -1.71
C ASN A 33 -3.35 24.02 -2.47
N LEU A 34 -4.04 23.03 -1.91
CA LEU A 34 -4.27 21.76 -2.60
C LEU A 34 -5.09 21.95 -3.87
N ASN A 35 -6.21 22.66 -3.80
CA ASN A 35 -7.08 22.89 -4.95
C ASN A 35 -6.37 23.67 -6.07
N ASN A 36 -5.54 24.66 -5.71
CA ASN A 36 -4.71 25.38 -6.66
C ASN A 36 -3.69 24.46 -7.35
N ALA A 37 -3.02 23.59 -6.59
CA ALA A 37 -2.09 22.61 -7.15
C ALA A 37 -2.79 21.61 -8.09
N LEU A 38 -3.96 21.10 -7.70
CA LEU A 38 -4.76 20.20 -8.53
C LEU A 38 -5.25 20.89 -9.81
N GLY A 39 -5.67 22.15 -9.72
CA GLY A 39 -6.04 22.98 -10.86
C GLY A 39 -4.87 23.20 -11.82
N ALA A 40 -3.69 23.53 -11.30
CA ALA A 40 -2.48 23.71 -12.09
C ALA A 40 -2.04 22.41 -12.79
N ILE A 41 -2.06 21.26 -12.10
CA ILE A 41 -1.79 19.96 -12.72
C ILE A 41 -2.76 19.69 -13.87
N ARG A 42 -4.05 20.03 -13.71
CA ARG A 42 -5.03 19.82 -14.78
C ARG A 42 -4.75 20.66 -16.03
N VAL A 43 -4.31 21.91 -15.85
CA VAL A 43 -4.06 22.85 -16.96
C VAL A 43 -2.72 22.59 -17.62
N LEU A 44 -1.65 22.46 -16.84
CA LEU A 44 -0.27 22.35 -17.32
C LEU A 44 0.16 20.90 -17.57
N GLY A 45 -0.61 19.93 -17.09
CA GLY A 45 -0.22 18.53 -17.02
C GLY A 45 -0.05 17.80 -18.34
N VAL A 46 -0.53 18.36 -19.45
CA VAL A 46 -0.40 17.75 -20.78
C VAL A 46 1.01 17.98 -21.35
N GLU A 47 1.60 19.15 -21.08
CA GLU A 47 2.92 19.52 -21.59
C GLU A 47 4.06 18.86 -20.81
N LEU A 48 3.78 18.39 -19.58
CA LEU A 48 4.71 17.65 -18.73
C LEU A 48 6.02 18.40 -18.44
N ILE A 49 5.98 19.74 -18.41
CA ILE A 49 7.12 20.58 -18.08
C ILE A 49 7.49 20.37 -16.60
N GLU A 50 8.73 19.93 -16.34
CA GLU A 50 9.16 19.52 -15.00
C GLU A 50 9.03 20.66 -13.99
N ASP A 51 9.62 21.80 -14.28
CA ASP A 51 9.75 22.93 -13.34
C ASP A 51 8.38 23.49 -12.94
N GLU A 52 7.41 23.42 -13.83
CA GLU A 52 6.04 23.87 -13.58
C GLU A 52 5.23 22.86 -12.76
N LEU A 53 5.33 21.57 -13.08
CA LEU A 53 4.48 20.54 -12.46
C LEU A 53 5.01 20.02 -11.13
N LYS A 54 6.33 19.93 -10.98
CA LYS A 54 7.00 19.40 -9.78
C LYS A 54 6.52 20.04 -8.47
N PRO A 55 6.41 21.37 -8.32
CA PRO A 55 5.91 21.98 -7.08
C PRO A 55 4.47 21.55 -6.79
N HIS A 56 3.60 21.46 -7.80
CA HIS A 56 2.21 21.06 -7.61
C HIS A 56 2.06 19.59 -7.24
N LEU A 57 2.83 18.70 -7.88
CA LEU A 57 2.88 17.28 -7.53
C LEU A 57 3.37 17.07 -6.08
N ASN A 58 4.36 17.85 -5.64
CA ASN A 58 4.85 17.83 -4.26
C ASN A 58 3.79 18.32 -3.27
N THR A 59 3.03 19.38 -3.61
CA THR A 59 1.91 19.83 -2.78
C THR A 59 0.87 18.74 -2.62
N VAL A 60 0.44 18.07 -3.71
CA VAL A 60 -0.52 16.97 -3.63
C VAL A 60 0.04 15.84 -2.77
N MET A 61 1.29 15.43 -3.00
CA MET A 61 1.97 14.41 -2.20
C MET A 61 1.95 14.72 -0.70
N ALA A 62 2.31 15.94 -0.30
CA ALA A 62 2.35 16.34 1.10
C ALA A 62 0.96 16.25 1.75
N ASN A 63 -0.07 16.76 1.08
CA ASN A 63 -1.44 16.73 1.61
C ASN A 63 -1.98 15.28 1.78
N ILE A 64 -1.62 14.37 0.87
CA ILE A 64 -2.03 12.96 0.97
C ILE A 64 -1.27 12.24 2.09
N LYS A 65 0.05 12.46 2.20
CA LYS A 65 0.87 11.87 3.29
C LYS A 65 0.41 12.33 4.68
N GLU A 66 0.03 13.59 4.81
CA GLU A 66 -0.53 14.17 6.04
C GLU A 66 -1.97 13.72 6.32
N ARG A 67 -2.57 12.89 5.43
CA ARG A 67 -3.96 12.42 5.51
C ARG A 67 -4.94 13.57 5.74
N LYS A 68 -4.75 14.70 5.05
CA LYS A 68 -5.66 15.84 5.20
C LYS A 68 -7.07 15.46 4.78
N LYS A 69 -8.03 15.80 5.64
CA LYS A 69 -9.44 15.49 5.43
C LYS A 69 -9.93 16.04 4.08
N GLY A 70 -10.49 15.18 3.24
CA GLY A 70 -11.02 15.56 1.93
C GLY A 70 -9.99 15.56 0.80
N ALA A 71 -8.69 15.40 1.06
CA ALA A 71 -7.67 15.52 0.03
C ALA A 71 -7.78 14.43 -1.04
N ALA A 72 -8.10 13.19 -0.62
CA ALA A 72 -8.29 12.05 -1.52
C ALA A 72 -9.50 12.27 -2.44
N GLU A 73 -10.60 12.79 -1.91
CA GLU A 73 -11.81 13.14 -2.66
C GLU A 73 -11.53 14.27 -3.66
N GLN A 74 -10.78 15.31 -3.26
CA GLN A 74 -10.39 16.38 -4.17
C GLN A 74 -9.52 15.88 -5.32
N VAL A 75 -8.61 14.93 -5.07
CA VAL A 75 -7.83 14.30 -6.15
C VAL A 75 -8.75 13.62 -7.17
N VAL A 76 -9.79 12.90 -6.73
CA VAL A 76 -10.76 12.27 -7.64
C VAL A 76 -11.56 13.33 -8.40
N ILE A 77 -12.11 14.32 -7.71
CA ILE A 77 -12.94 15.39 -8.30
C ILE A 77 -12.15 16.20 -9.32
N SER A 78 -10.88 16.49 -9.04
CA SER A 78 -10.03 17.30 -9.91
C SER A 78 -9.71 16.65 -11.25
N GLY A 79 -9.87 15.32 -11.37
CA GLY A 79 -9.65 14.58 -12.60
C GLY A 79 -8.18 14.44 -13.02
N ILE A 80 -7.23 14.52 -12.08
CA ILE A 80 -5.79 14.50 -12.43
C ILE A 80 -5.21 13.11 -12.73
N LEU A 81 -5.93 12.02 -12.41
CA LEU A 81 -5.40 10.65 -12.56
C LEU A 81 -4.94 10.30 -13.99
N PRO A 82 -5.67 10.68 -15.08
CA PRO A 82 -5.20 10.44 -16.45
C PRO A 82 -3.91 11.19 -16.80
N ILE A 83 -3.69 12.36 -16.19
CA ILE A 83 -2.46 13.16 -16.35
C ILE A 83 -1.30 12.47 -15.64
N LEU A 84 -1.52 11.92 -14.44
CA LEU A 84 -0.51 11.09 -13.78
C LEU A 84 -0.16 9.86 -14.64
N ALA A 85 -1.15 9.21 -15.25
CA ALA A 85 -0.90 8.10 -16.17
C ALA A 85 -0.10 8.53 -17.41
N LEU A 86 -0.38 9.72 -17.97
CA LEU A 86 0.39 10.29 -19.07
C LEU A 86 1.85 10.55 -18.67
N SER A 87 2.06 11.20 -17.53
CA SER A 87 3.39 11.47 -16.97
C SER A 87 4.21 10.17 -16.81
N LEU A 88 3.62 9.11 -16.24
CA LEU A 88 4.27 7.81 -16.12
C LEU A 88 4.63 7.15 -17.46
N ARG A 89 3.75 7.27 -18.48
CA ARG A 89 4.02 6.71 -19.82
C ARG A 89 5.11 7.46 -20.56
N SER A 90 5.23 8.77 -20.34
CA SER A 90 6.24 9.61 -21.00
C SER A 90 7.68 9.21 -20.63
N ARG A 91 7.86 8.55 -19.48
CA ARG A 91 9.18 8.18 -18.94
C ARG A 91 10.16 9.36 -18.81
N GLY A 92 9.63 10.58 -18.63
CA GLY A 92 10.41 11.79 -18.42
C GLY A 92 10.92 11.98 -16.98
N PRO A 93 11.45 13.16 -16.63
CA PRO A 93 12.09 13.42 -15.33
C PRO A 93 11.10 13.35 -14.15
N LEU A 94 9.82 13.63 -14.40
CA LEU A 94 8.75 13.54 -13.38
C LEU A 94 8.33 12.10 -13.05
N THR A 95 8.82 11.08 -13.76
CA THR A 95 8.32 9.70 -13.66
C THR A 95 8.44 9.15 -12.24
N LEU A 96 9.59 9.34 -11.59
CA LEU A 96 9.82 8.85 -10.23
C LEU A 96 8.92 9.55 -9.21
N LEU A 97 8.82 10.88 -9.27
CA LEU A 97 7.92 11.65 -8.40
C LEU A 97 6.47 11.24 -8.59
N THR A 98 6.06 11.06 -9.85
CA THR A 98 4.71 10.63 -10.20
C THR A 98 4.43 9.22 -9.70
N ALA A 99 5.38 8.29 -9.83
CA ALA A 99 5.22 6.91 -9.34
C ALA A 99 5.10 6.87 -7.80
N LYS A 100 5.90 7.68 -7.11
CA LYS A 100 5.77 7.90 -5.66
C LYS A 100 4.37 8.40 -5.32
N LEU A 101 3.86 9.39 -6.04
CA LEU A 101 2.55 10.00 -5.77
C LEU A 101 1.43 8.98 -5.99
N VAL A 102 1.46 8.25 -7.10
CA VAL A 102 0.47 7.22 -7.42
C VAL A 102 0.49 6.10 -6.38
N ALA A 103 1.67 5.68 -5.91
CA ALA A 103 1.79 4.70 -4.85
C ALA A 103 1.15 5.21 -3.55
N GLU A 104 1.37 6.48 -3.18
CA GLU A 104 0.78 7.09 -1.99
C GLU A 104 -0.75 7.21 -2.11
N LEU A 105 -1.24 7.73 -3.24
CA LEU A 105 -2.66 7.80 -3.57
C LEU A 105 -3.35 6.44 -3.54
N ALA A 106 -2.63 5.36 -3.90
CA ALA A 106 -3.17 4.02 -3.87
C ALA A 106 -3.52 3.54 -2.45
N LYS A 107 -3.05 4.19 -1.38
CA LYS A 107 -3.50 3.89 -0.01
C LYS A 107 -4.98 4.27 0.20
N GLU A 108 -5.45 5.28 -0.52
CA GLU A 108 -6.81 5.80 -0.41
C GLU A 108 -7.78 5.03 -1.32
N SER A 109 -8.72 4.30 -0.71
CA SER A 109 -9.65 3.42 -1.42
C SER A 109 -10.54 4.17 -2.42
N VAL A 110 -10.92 5.41 -2.10
CA VAL A 110 -11.72 6.29 -2.96
C VAL A 110 -10.97 6.64 -4.25
N VAL A 111 -9.65 6.81 -4.16
CA VAL A 111 -8.79 7.13 -5.30
C VAL A 111 -8.52 5.89 -6.17
N ARG A 112 -8.28 4.72 -5.55
CA ARG A 112 -8.04 3.45 -6.25
C ARG A 112 -9.13 3.08 -7.26
N LYS A 113 -10.39 3.43 -6.99
CA LYS A 113 -11.53 3.16 -7.89
C LYS A 113 -11.34 3.77 -9.28
N GLY A 114 -10.69 4.93 -9.37
CA GLY A 114 -10.43 5.61 -10.64
C GLY A 114 -9.21 5.10 -11.41
N PHE A 115 -8.37 4.23 -10.82
CA PHE A 115 -7.09 3.85 -11.43
C PHE A 115 -7.23 3.06 -12.74
N GLY A 116 -8.25 2.20 -12.81
CA GLY A 116 -8.52 1.42 -14.01
C GLY A 116 -8.88 2.33 -15.18
N ASP A 117 -9.90 3.15 -14.98
CA ASP A 117 -10.47 4.00 -16.03
C ASP A 117 -9.52 5.15 -16.43
N ALA A 118 -8.66 5.61 -15.52
CA ALA A 118 -7.61 6.60 -15.80
C ALA A 118 -6.39 6.04 -16.57
N GLY A 119 -6.33 4.73 -16.82
CA GLY A 119 -5.23 4.09 -17.54
C GLY A 119 -3.95 3.87 -16.71
N LEU A 120 -4.01 4.07 -15.37
CA LEU A 120 -2.85 3.90 -14.49
C LEU A 120 -2.34 2.45 -14.46
N VAL A 121 -3.23 1.45 -14.63
CA VAL A 121 -2.85 0.03 -14.74
C VAL A 121 -1.75 -0.17 -15.80
N THR A 122 -1.99 0.39 -16.99
CA THR A 122 -1.09 0.21 -18.14
C THR A 122 0.21 0.98 -17.96
N ALA A 123 0.11 2.19 -17.42
CA ALA A 123 1.26 3.04 -17.16
C ALA A 123 2.19 2.38 -16.14
N LEU A 124 1.66 1.90 -15.01
CA LEU A 124 2.44 1.23 -13.95
C LEU A 124 3.08 -0.07 -14.43
N LEU A 125 2.35 -0.91 -15.18
CA LEU A 125 2.92 -2.14 -15.76
C LEU A 125 4.09 -1.85 -16.71
N SER A 126 4.05 -0.73 -17.44
CA SER A 126 5.16 -0.32 -18.29
C SER A 126 6.42 0.00 -17.48
N LEU A 127 6.30 0.50 -16.24
CA LEU A 127 7.45 0.86 -15.40
C LEU A 127 8.19 -0.37 -14.86
N LEU A 128 7.53 -1.53 -14.78
CA LEU A 128 8.14 -2.77 -14.29
C LEU A 128 9.28 -3.30 -15.18
N THR A 129 9.48 -2.72 -16.37
CA THR A 129 10.63 -3.02 -17.24
C THR A 129 11.83 -2.10 -16.99
N SER A 130 11.76 -1.22 -15.99
CA SER A 130 12.85 -0.29 -15.66
C SER A 130 14.08 -1.02 -15.09
N THR A 131 15.21 -0.32 -15.09
CA THR A 131 16.44 -0.69 -14.36
C THR A 131 16.57 0.07 -13.04
N ASN A 132 15.78 1.12 -12.82
CA ASN A 132 15.79 1.92 -11.60
C ASN A 132 15.02 1.21 -10.47
N GLU A 133 15.74 0.70 -9.48
CA GLU A 133 15.19 -0.04 -8.33
C GLU A 133 14.13 0.77 -7.56
N GLU A 134 14.37 2.05 -7.31
CA GLU A 134 13.43 2.91 -6.57
C GLU A 134 12.12 3.08 -7.34
N LEU A 135 12.20 3.26 -8.66
CA LEU A 135 11.01 3.34 -9.52
C LEU A 135 10.22 2.03 -9.52
N LEU A 136 10.92 0.89 -9.58
CA LEU A 136 10.30 -0.44 -9.52
C LEU A 136 9.56 -0.66 -8.18
N ILE A 137 10.16 -0.27 -7.06
CA ILE A 137 9.53 -0.36 -5.72
C ILE A 137 8.21 0.41 -5.71
N HIS A 138 8.19 1.65 -6.18
CA HIS A 138 6.98 2.46 -6.18
C HIS A 138 5.91 1.94 -7.14
N ALA A 139 6.32 1.46 -8.33
CA ALA A 139 5.40 0.83 -9.27
C ALA A 139 4.78 -0.45 -8.71
N ALA A 140 5.59 -1.33 -8.11
CA ALA A 140 5.15 -2.56 -7.46
C ALA A 140 4.19 -2.29 -6.30
N ARG A 141 4.50 -1.32 -5.42
CA ARG A 141 3.61 -0.90 -4.33
C ARG A 141 2.27 -0.35 -4.83
N ALA A 142 2.27 0.46 -5.88
CA ALA A 142 1.04 0.96 -6.48
C ALA A 142 0.18 -0.19 -7.06
N ILE A 143 0.79 -1.13 -7.77
CA ILE A 143 0.11 -2.31 -8.34
C ILE A 143 -0.42 -3.24 -7.24
N SER A 144 0.35 -3.43 -6.18
CA SER A 144 -0.05 -4.20 -5.00
C SER A 144 -1.31 -3.60 -4.37
N ARG A 145 -1.29 -2.31 -4.05
CA ARG A 145 -2.45 -1.62 -3.42
C ARG A 145 -3.67 -1.58 -4.32
N MET A 146 -3.50 -1.38 -5.63
CA MET A 146 -4.64 -1.32 -6.54
C MET A 146 -5.32 -2.68 -6.79
N SER A 147 -4.59 -3.78 -6.58
CA SER A 147 -5.12 -5.15 -6.71
C SER A 147 -5.67 -5.70 -5.39
N TYR A 148 -5.43 -5.01 -4.27
CA TYR A 148 -5.97 -5.40 -2.96
C TYR A 148 -7.51 -5.30 -2.94
N ASP A 149 -8.17 -6.40 -2.56
CA ASP A 149 -9.63 -6.55 -2.50
C ASP A 149 -10.38 -6.05 -3.75
N SER A 150 -9.78 -6.22 -4.93
CA SER A 150 -10.33 -5.74 -6.19
C SER A 150 -10.26 -6.79 -7.30
N PRO A 151 -11.24 -7.71 -7.39
CA PRO A 151 -11.23 -8.79 -8.39
C PRO A 151 -11.11 -8.31 -9.84
N ARG A 152 -11.79 -7.21 -10.19
CA ARG A 152 -11.72 -6.59 -11.53
C ARG A 152 -10.30 -6.13 -11.87
N GLN A 153 -9.59 -5.54 -10.90
CA GLN A 153 -8.24 -5.01 -11.10
C GLN A 153 -7.22 -6.14 -11.10
N GLN A 154 -7.39 -7.15 -10.23
CA GLN A 154 -6.62 -8.38 -10.23
C GLN A 154 -6.67 -9.06 -11.60
N GLU A 155 -7.87 -9.31 -12.12
CA GLU A 155 -8.05 -9.94 -13.43
C GLU A 155 -7.40 -9.12 -14.55
N LEU A 156 -7.59 -7.81 -14.56
CA LEU A 156 -7.00 -6.94 -15.57
C LEU A 156 -5.47 -6.95 -15.54
N LEU A 157 -4.86 -6.93 -14.35
CA LEU A 157 -3.41 -7.00 -14.17
C LEU A 157 -2.86 -8.36 -14.60
N LEU A 158 -3.53 -9.46 -14.24
CA LEU A 158 -3.18 -10.81 -14.65
C LEU A 158 -3.20 -10.95 -16.17
N ARG A 159 -4.30 -10.53 -16.82
CA ARG A 159 -4.45 -10.56 -18.30
C ARG A 159 -3.39 -9.72 -19.02
N ARG A 160 -2.89 -8.65 -18.39
CA ARG A 160 -1.85 -7.78 -18.97
C ARG A 160 -0.42 -8.24 -18.62
N GLY A 161 -0.25 -9.39 -17.99
CA GLY A 161 1.06 -9.99 -17.71
C GLY A 161 1.79 -9.34 -16.54
N ALA A 162 1.10 -9.06 -15.43
CA ALA A 162 1.74 -8.59 -14.20
C ALA A 162 2.71 -9.64 -13.62
N VAL A 163 2.28 -10.91 -13.54
CA VAL A 163 3.07 -12.02 -12.98
C VAL A 163 4.45 -12.18 -13.65
N PRO A 164 4.58 -12.32 -14.98
CA PRO A 164 5.91 -12.45 -15.61
C PRO A 164 6.82 -11.27 -15.29
N ARG A 165 6.28 -10.05 -15.24
CA ARG A 165 7.07 -8.85 -14.93
C ARG A 165 7.61 -8.87 -13.49
N PHE A 166 6.81 -9.30 -12.52
CA PHE A 166 7.28 -9.47 -11.15
C PHE A 166 8.30 -10.60 -11.01
N VAL A 167 8.09 -11.74 -11.69
CA VAL A 167 9.07 -12.83 -11.72
C VAL A 167 10.40 -12.34 -12.32
N ALA A 168 10.37 -11.63 -13.44
CA ALA A 168 11.57 -11.06 -14.05
C ALA A 168 12.31 -10.10 -13.12
N ILE A 169 11.60 -9.29 -12.32
CA ILE A 169 12.22 -8.41 -11.32
C ILE A 169 12.90 -9.22 -10.22
N LEU A 170 12.21 -10.21 -9.63
CA LEU A 170 12.76 -11.05 -8.56
C LEU A 170 14.04 -11.79 -9.00
N LEU A 171 14.10 -12.20 -10.27
CA LEU A 171 15.28 -12.87 -10.83
C LEU A 171 16.42 -11.89 -11.16
N ARG A 172 16.10 -10.67 -11.62
CA ARG A 172 17.10 -9.65 -11.99
C ARG A 172 17.72 -8.94 -10.80
N PHE A 173 16.98 -8.81 -9.70
CA PHE A 173 17.38 -8.06 -8.51
C PHE A 173 17.29 -8.95 -7.26
N PRO A 174 18.04 -10.07 -7.21
CA PRO A 174 18.05 -10.90 -6.02
C PRO A 174 18.63 -10.12 -4.83
N ASP A 175 18.15 -10.44 -3.63
CA ASP A 175 18.65 -9.92 -2.35
C ASP A 175 18.44 -8.40 -2.17
N LYS A 176 17.56 -7.80 -2.98
CA LYS A 176 17.08 -6.42 -2.82
C LYS A 176 15.79 -6.41 -2.00
N GLU A 177 15.93 -6.58 -0.69
CA GLU A 177 14.83 -6.78 0.27
C GLU A 177 13.60 -5.90 0.01
N ALA A 178 13.75 -4.57 -0.08
CA ALA A 178 12.64 -3.64 -0.27
C ALA A 178 11.90 -3.82 -1.62
N LEU A 179 12.62 -4.24 -2.67
CA LEU A 179 12.04 -4.52 -3.98
C LEU A 179 11.40 -5.91 -4.02
N GLU A 180 12.03 -6.91 -3.40
CA GLU A 180 11.46 -8.24 -3.25
C GLU A 180 10.15 -8.19 -2.48
N GLU A 181 10.13 -7.56 -1.31
CA GLU A 181 8.92 -7.33 -0.50
C GLU A 181 7.80 -6.70 -1.34
N ALA A 182 8.11 -5.64 -2.08
CA ALA A 182 7.12 -4.96 -2.91
C ALA A 182 6.55 -5.88 -4.01
N CYS A 183 7.40 -6.71 -4.63
CA CYS A 183 6.98 -7.68 -5.65
C CYS A 183 6.17 -8.84 -5.06
N LEU A 184 6.61 -9.38 -3.92
CA LEU A 184 5.94 -10.48 -3.21
C LEU A 184 4.56 -10.06 -2.72
N GLN A 185 4.46 -8.87 -2.13
CA GLN A 185 3.17 -8.31 -1.73
C GLN A 185 2.24 -8.11 -2.94
N ALA A 186 2.77 -7.63 -4.07
CA ALA A 186 1.98 -7.50 -5.29
C ALA A 186 1.48 -8.85 -5.81
N LEU A 187 2.32 -9.88 -5.81
CA LEU A 187 1.96 -11.24 -6.21
C LEU A 187 0.86 -11.82 -5.29
N CYS A 188 0.96 -11.63 -3.98
CA CYS A 188 -0.06 -12.09 -3.02
C CYS A 188 -1.39 -11.35 -3.22
N ASN A 189 -1.36 -10.03 -3.42
CA ASN A 189 -2.57 -9.26 -3.67
C ASN A 189 -3.23 -9.65 -5.01
N LEU A 190 -2.43 -9.90 -6.06
CA LEU A 190 -2.92 -10.46 -7.33
C LEU A 190 -3.51 -11.87 -7.18
N SER A 191 -3.01 -12.64 -6.22
CA SER A 191 -3.49 -13.99 -5.96
C SER A 191 -4.73 -14.04 -5.09
N GLY A 192 -5.29 -12.89 -4.66
CA GLY A 192 -6.40 -12.84 -3.73
C GLY A 192 -6.08 -13.45 -2.36
N MET A 193 -4.79 -13.61 -2.05
CA MET A 193 -4.27 -14.03 -0.74
C MET A 193 -3.45 -12.90 -0.09
N GLY A 194 -3.62 -11.69 -0.59
CA GLY A 194 -3.00 -10.50 -0.06
C GLY A 194 -3.55 -10.16 1.31
N VAL A 195 -2.67 -9.66 2.18
CA VAL A 195 -3.06 -8.97 3.41
C VAL A 195 -2.91 -7.47 3.23
N ALA A 196 -3.63 -6.71 4.04
CA ALA A 196 -3.49 -5.27 4.10
C ALA A 196 -2.03 -4.90 4.41
N GLU A 197 -1.50 -3.83 3.82
CA GLU A 197 -0.11 -3.42 4.02
C GLU A 197 0.16 -3.06 5.49
N GLU A 198 -0.85 -2.56 6.20
CA GLU A 198 -0.81 -2.27 7.64
C GLU A 198 -0.57 -3.52 8.51
N ALA A 199 -0.78 -4.72 7.96
CA ALA A 199 -0.42 -5.96 8.64
C ALA A 199 1.10 -6.12 8.79
N GLY A 200 1.90 -5.34 8.04
CA GLY A 200 3.36 -5.30 8.20
C GLY A 200 4.02 -6.64 7.94
N MET A 201 3.70 -7.29 6.81
CA MET A 201 4.32 -8.55 6.41
C MET A 201 5.85 -8.44 6.41
N ILE A 202 6.50 -9.33 7.12
CA ILE A 202 7.96 -9.46 7.10
C ILE A 202 8.31 -10.62 6.19
N TRP A 203 9.17 -10.37 5.20
CA TRP A 203 9.60 -11.37 4.23
C TRP A 203 11.03 -11.81 4.51
N GLU A 204 11.23 -13.12 4.47
CA GLU A 204 12.55 -13.75 4.54
C GLU A 204 12.74 -14.67 3.34
N ARG A 205 13.94 -14.65 2.76
CA ARG A 205 14.31 -15.58 1.68
C ARG A 205 14.64 -16.94 2.28
N GLY A 206 13.95 -17.98 1.80
CA GLY A 206 14.15 -19.37 2.18
C GLY A 206 15.23 -20.05 1.35
N ALA A 207 15.74 -21.18 1.86
CA ALA A 207 16.66 -22.01 1.10
C ALA A 207 15.90 -22.71 -0.07
N PRO A 208 16.40 -22.63 -1.31
CA PRO A 208 15.79 -23.33 -2.43
C PRO A 208 15.92 -24.85 -2.23
N MET A 209 14.87 -25.61 -2.58
CA MET A 209 14.93 -27.06 -2.55
C MET A 209 15.56 -27.62 -3.83
N ARG A 210 15.47 -26.87 -4.93
CA ARG A 210 15.97 -27.27 -6.26
C ARG A 210 16.71 -26.11 -6.95
N PRO A 211 17.64 -26.40 -7.88
CA PRO A 211 18.22 -25.37 -8.74
C PRO A 211 17.13 -24.64 -9.52
N GLY A 212 17.27 -23.31 -9.69
CA GLY A 212 16.28 -22.48 -10.40
C GLY A 212 15.01 -22.17 -9.60
N GLU A 213 15.02 -22.44 -8.30
CA GLU A 213 13.94 -22.09 -7.37
C GLU A 213 14.32 -20.87 -6.53
N SER A 214 13.36 -19.99 -6.24
CA SER A 214 13.45 -18.95 -5.22
C SER A 214 12.26 -19.10 -4.28
N VAL A 215 12.54 -19.14 -2.98
CA VAL A 215 11.53 -19.38 -1.93
C VAL A 215 11.50 -18.18 -1.00
N PHE A 216 10.31 -17.71 -0.66
CA PHE A 216 10.10 -16.57 0.23
C PHE A 216 9.03 -16.89 1.26
N HIS A 217 9.31 -16.53 2.51
CA HIS A 217 8.43 -16.72 3.66
C HIS A 217 7.96 -15.35 4.15
N GLY A 218 6.67 -15.08 4.02
CA GLY A 218 6.00 -13.91 4.57
C GLY A 218 5.33 -14.26 5.90
N VAL A 219 5.59 -13.48 6.95
CA VAL A 219 4.92 -13.62 8.23
C VAL A 219 4.21 -12.32 8.56
N SER A 220 2.91 -12.39 8.82
CA SER A 220 2.15 -11.23 9.31
C SER A 220 2.21 -11.19 10.85
N PRO A 221 2.76 -10.14 11.47
CA PRO A 221 2.59 -9.90 12.90
C PRO A 221 1.11 -9.55 13.17
N HIS A 222 0.40 -10.42 13.89
CA HIS A 222 -0.98 -10.09 14.28
C HIS A 222 -0.97 -9.10 15.44
N THR A 223 -1.75 -8.03 15.31
CA THR A 223 -1.94 -6.99 16.33
C THR A 223 -2.86 -7.43 17.47
N CYS A 224 -3.61 -8.53 17.33
CA CYS A 224 -4.35 -9.15 18.42
C CYS A 224 -4.61 -10.64 18.16
N GLY A 225 -4.21 -11.50 19.10
CA GLY A 225 -4.54 -12.93 19.08
C GLY A 225 -3.48 -13.84 18.44
N PHE A 226 -3.23 -14.95 19.12
CA PHE A 226 -2.16 -15.94 18.93
C PHE A 226 -2.16 -16.74 17.61
N ALA A 227 -2.68 -16.20 16.52
CA ALA A 227 -2.80 -16.90 15.23
C ALA A 227 -1.95 -16.22 14.17
N SER A 228 -0.70 -16.66 13.97
CA SER A 228 0.18 -16.21 12.88
C SER A 228 -0.19 -16.85 11.54
N SER A 229 -0.39 -16.04 10.50
CA SER A 229 -0.43 -16.50 9.11
C SER A 229 0.99 -16.52 8.53
N VAL A 230 1.30 -17.59 7.79
CA VAL A 230 2.56 -17.71 7.06
C VAL A 230 2.22 -17.86 5.60
N THR A 231 2.69 -16.93 4.78
CA THR A 231 2.58 -17.00 3.32
C THR A 231 3.88 -17.53 2.74
N LEU A 232 3.83 -18.60 1.96
CA LEU A 232 4.94 -19.13 1.20
C LEU A 232 4.77 -18.72 -0.25
N VAL A 233 5.76 -18.03 -0.82
CA VAL A 233 5.84 -17.76 -2.25
C VAL A 233 7.03 -18.52 -2.83
N ARG A 234 6.79 -19.30 -3.88
CA ARG A 234 7.81 -20.07 -4.57
C ARG A 234 7.80 -19.71 -6.04
N VAL A 235 8.96 -19.35 -6.56
CA VAL A 235 9.20 -19.13 -7.99
C VAL A 235 10.10 -20.25 -8.47
N SER A 236 9.59 -21.14 -9.32
CA SER A 236 10.33 -22.31 -9.82
C SER A 236 10.43 -22.28 -11.33
N GLN A 237 11.66 -22.41 -11.85
CA GLN A 237 11.85 -22.67 -13.27
C GLN A 237 11.63 -24.16 -13.57
N TRP A 238 10.74 -24.47 -14.50
CA TRP A 238 10.49 -25.86 -14.93
C TRP A 238 10.85 -26.12 -16.40
N GLY A 239 11.11 -25.06 -17.17
CA GLY A 239 11.65 -25.12 -18.53
C GLY A 239 12.37 -23.83 -18.92
N PRO A 240 13.05 -23.77 -20.09
CA PRO A 240 13.67 -22.55 -20.57
C PRO A 240 12.65 -21.41 -20.73
N GLY A 241 12.83 -20.31 -19.98
CA GLY A 241 11.88 -19.18 -19.93
C GLY A 241 10.54 -19.49 -19.24
N GLN A 242 10.30 -20.72 -18.79
CA GLN A 242 9.02 -21.15 -18.19
C GLN A 242 9.12 -21.23 -16.68
N TYR A 243 8.28 -20.44 -16.00
CA TYR A 243 8.25 -20.31 -14.56
C TYR A 243 6.88 -20.63 -13.99
N GLU A 244 6.88 -21.24 -12.81
CA GLU A 244 5.72 -21.44 -11.96
C GLU A 244 5.87 -20.55 -10.72
N VAL A 245 4.81 -19.81 -10.36
CA VAL A 245 4.70 -19.08 -9.10
C VAL A 245 3.63 -19.73 -8.26
N SER A 246 4.00 -20.42 -7.18
CA SER A 246 3.04 -20.93 -6.19
C SER A 246 3.00 -20.01 -4.97
N ILE A 247 1.80 -19.75 -4.48
CA ILE A 247 1.56 -18.97 -3.28
C ILE A 247 0.65 -19.81 -2.38
N GLU A 248 1.08 -20.04 -1.15
CA GLU A 248 0.39 -20.86 -0.16
C GLU A 248 0.25 -20.08 1.14
N ASP A 249 -0.96 -19.97 1.66
CA ASP A 249 -1.23 -19.33 2.96
C ASP A 249 -1.58 -20.40 4.00
N PHE A 250 -0.78 -20.42 5.06
CA PHE A 250 -0.91 -21.30 6.20
C PHE A 250 -1.42 -20.50 7.41
N GLN A 251 -2.73 -20.56 7.64
CA GLN A 251 -3.29 -20.00 8.85
C GLN A 251 -2.98 -20.92 10.04
N ARG A 252 -2.15 -20.48 11.00
CA ARG A 252 -1.91 -21.22 12.23
C ARG A 252 -2.94 -20.81 13.28
N CYS A 253 -3.74 -21.75 13.77
CA CYS A 253 -4.53 -21.55 14.98
C CYS A 253 -3.64 -21.69 16.23
N SER A 254 -3.94 -20.89 17.26
CA SER A 254 -3.24 -20.78 18.55
C SER A 254 -2.82 -22.10 19.20
N SER A 255 -1.72 -22.06 19.95
CA SER A 255 -1.15 -23.18 20.71
C SER A 255 -2.07 -23.78 21.80
N SER A 256 -3.23 -23.18 22.07
CA SER A 256 -4.26 -23.75 22.94
C SER A 256 -4.84 -25.09 22.43
N PHE A 257 -4.58 -25.45 21.16
CA PHE A 257 -4.88 -26.79 20.64
C PHE A 257 -3.91 -27.88 21.16
N TRP A 258 -2.74 -27.51 21.68
CA TRP A 258 -1.77 -28.45 22.25
C TRP A 258 -2.02 -28.75 23.73
N ASN A 259 -2.77 -27.89 24.45
CA ASN A 259 -3.07 -28.07 25.87
C ASN A 259 -4.28 -28.98 26.14
N LEU A 260 -4.97 -29.51 25.11
CA LEU A 260 -6.08 -30.44 25.32
C LEU A 260 -5.69 -31.92 25.39
N HIS A 261 -4.42 -32.26 25.06
CA HIS A 261 -3.91 -33.64 25.16
C HIS A 261 -2.62 -33.79 25.97
N GLY A 262 -2.24 -32.77 26.76
CA GLY A 262 -1.09 -32.81 27.67
C GLY A 262 -1.52 -32.84 29.13
N ASN A 263 -1.99 -33.97 29.62
CA ASN A 263 -2.32 -34.13 31.03
C ASN A 263 -1.01 -34.13 31.87
N LYS A 264 -0.95 -33.17 32.81
CA LYS A 264 -0.13 -33.12 34.04
C LYS A 264 1.37 -32.74 33.94
N ARG A 265 1.64 -31.68 34.72
CA ARG A 265 2.92 -31.22 35.31
C ARG A 265 3.82 -30.35 34.42
N ALA A 266 3.68 -29.03 34.56
CA ALA A 266 4.60 -28.25 35.38
C ALA A 266 4.10 -26.80 35.43
N ALA A 267 4.06 -26.27 36.64
CA ALA A 267 3.61 -24.92 36.94
C ALA A 267 4.69 -23.89 36.63
N ARG A 268 4.22 -22.66 36.37
CA ARG A 268 4.94 -21.38 36.49
C ARG A 268 6.17 -21.22 35.59
N TRP A 269 6.03 -20.39 34.54
CA TRP A 269 6.87 -19.19 34.41
C TRP A 269 6.41 -18.28 33.27
N SER A 270 6.11 -17.05 33.65
CA SER A 270 6.54 -15.84 32.96
C SER A 270 7.00 -14.92 34.10
N PRO A 271 8.10 -14.15 33.98
CA PRO A 271 8.03 -13.01 33.05
C PRO A 271 9.38 -12.46 32.48
N PHE A 272 9.22 -11.52 31.55
CA PHE A 272 10.15 -10.45 31.11
C PHE A 272 11.38 -10.78 30.25
N PHE A 273 11.43 -10.07 29.12
CA PHE A 273 12.65 -9.66 28.41
C PHE A 273 13.50 -8.75 29.30
N SER A 274 14.80 -9.03 29.43
CA SER A 274 15.83 -7.98 29.29
C SER A 274 17.23 -8.59 29.08
N SER A 275 17.96 -7.93 28.17
CA SER A 275 19.42 -7.78 28.05
C SER A 275 20.34 -9.00 28.17
N GLY A 276 21.14 -9.22 27.12
CA GLY A 276 22.38 -9.98 27.23
C GLY A 276 22.75 -10.69 25.93
N SER A 277 23.62 -10.04 25.16
CA SER A 277 24.35 -10.59 24.00
C SER A 277 24.81 -12.03 24.24
N PHE A 278 24.41 -13.00 23.40
CA PHE A 278 25.26 -14.12 22.96
C PHE A 278 24.69 -14.75 21.67
N SER A 279 25.61 -14.91 20.73
CA SER A 279 25.52 -15.44 19.38
C SER A 279 24.99 -16.87 19.25
N ASN A 280 24.41 -17.15 18.07
CA ASN A 280 24.27 -18.47 17.42
C ASN A 280 23.38 -19.52 18.09
N PHE A 281 22.06 -19.34 18.01
CA PHE A 281 21.09 -20.44 18.18
C PHE A 281 19.98 -20.43 17.12
N PHE A 282 20.37 -20.59 15.85
CA PHE A 282 19.49 -21.24 14.87
C PHE A 282 20.19 -22.50 14.37
N LYS A 283 20.36 -23.47 15.27
CA LYS A 283 20.61 -24.86 14.88
C LYS A 283 19.34 -25.35 14.19
N GLY A 284 19.52 -25.77 12.94
CA GLY A 284 18.46 -26.07 11.98
C GLY A 284 17.30 -26.87 12.54
N ILE A 285 16.10 -26.31 12.35
CA ILE A 285 14.86 -27.08 12.41
C ILE A 285 14.82 -27.91 11.12
N LYS A 286 15.34 -29.13 11.20
CA LYS A 286 15.07 -30.19 10.22
C LYS A 286 13.56 -30.46 10.26
N PHE A 287 12.83 -30.00 9.24
CA PHE A 287 11.47 -30.48 9.00
C PHE A 287 11.55 -31.95 8.58
N SER A 288 11.30 -32.84 9.53
CA SER A 288 10.95 -34.23 9.25
C SER A 288 9.58 -34.23 8.57
N THR A 289 9.51 -34.78 7.36
CA THR A 289 8.31 -34.95 6.51
C THR A 289 7.35 -36.02 7.04
N ARG A 290 7.04 -36.00 8.34
CA ARG A 290 5.97 -36.80 8.93
C ARG A 290 5.26 -35.98 9.99
N ASN A 291 3.96 -35.76 9.75
CA ASN A 291 2.98 -35.02 10.56
C ASN A 291 2.75 -33.56 10.10
N VAL A 292 2.28 -33.42 8.86
CA VAL A 292 1.44 -32.27 8.49
C VAL A 292 0.09 -32.47 9.19
N PRO A 293 -0.34 -31.59 10.13
CA PRO A 293 -1.67 -31.66 10.69
C PRO A 293 -2.68 -31.43 9.56
N SER A 294 -3.80 -32.16 9.50
CA SER A 294 -4.82 -31.91 8.47
C SER A 294 -5.41 -30.51 8.64
N THR A 295 -4.94 -29.54 7.86
CA THR A 295 -5.25 -28.11 8.00
C THR A 295 -6.57 -27.76 7.34
N ARG A 296 -7.53 -27.25 8.11
CA ARG A 296 -8.83 -26.74 7.62
C ARG A 296 -8.79 -25.37 6.93
N SER A 297 -7.62 -24.76 6.68
CA SER A 297 -7.54 -23.49 5.93
C SER A 297 -6.21 -23.26 5.20
N LEU A 298 -5.76 -24.25 4.43
CA LEU A 298 -4.72 -24.02 3.40
C LEU A 298 -5.38 -23.36 2.18
N LYS A 299 -4.91 -22.17 1.80
CA LYS A 299 -5.25 -21.57 0.50
C LYS A 299 -4.02 -21.64 -0.40
N THR A 300 -4.21 -22.03 -1.65
CA THR A 300 -3.14 -22.13 -2.63
C THR A 300 -3.57 -21.47 -3.94
N ARG A 301 -2.65 -20.73 -4.57
CA ARG A 301 -2.78 -20.28 -5.96
C ARG A 301 -1.48 -20.52 -6.71
N VAL A 302 -1.61 -20.95 -7.96
CA VAL A 302 -0.48 -21.21 -8.86
C VAL A 302 -0.65 -20.38 -10.12
N PHE A 303 0.43 -19.77 -10.59
CA PHE A 303 0.51 -19.11 -11.88
C PHE A 303 1.61 -19.75 -12.73
N HIS A 304 1.32 -20.00 -14.00
CA HIS A 304 2.33 -20.36 -14.98
C HIS A 304 2.64 -19.15 -15.85
N THR A 305 3.92 -18.88 -16.08
CA THR A 305 4.35 -17.72 -16.82
C THR A 305 5.56 -18.00 -17.69
N PHE A 306 5.73 -17.17 -18.72
CA PHE A 306 6.81 -17.24 -19.68
C PHE A 306 7.55 -15.90 -19.69
N LEU A 307 8.88 -15.93 -19.60
CA LEU A 307 9.78 -14.77 -19.67
C LEU A 307 10.51 -14.70 -21.00
#